data_AF-A0A264W578-F1
#
_entry.id   AF-A0A264W578-F1
#
_cell.length_a   1.000
_cell.length_b   1.000
_cell.length_c   1.000
_cell.angle_alpha   90.00
_cell.angle_beta   90.00
_cell.angle_gamma   90.00
#
_symmetry.space_group_name_H-M   'P 1'
#
loop_
_entity.id
_entity.type
_entity.pdbx_description
1 polymer ?
#
loop_
_entity_poly.entity_id
_entity_poly.type
_entity_poly.pdbx_seq_one_letter_code
_entity_poly.pdbx_strand_id
1 'polypeptide(L)'
;MYRVIYMKADYEPWYLFEGWQQHIVDSWSFPSEKEAKQHLVHKVQEFQDIYKFSREKNGYHAFWDGKEVCYCEDCEEDLQLYHGLFIFTELAE
;
A
#
# COMPACT_ATOMS: atom_id res chain seq x y z
N MET A 1 18.73 2.56 -2.41
CA MET A 1 17.72 3.35 -3.15
C MET A 1 16.40 3.16 -2.44
N TYR A 2 15.61 4.23 -2.23
CA TYR A 2 14.35 4.17 -1.49
C TYR A 2 13.19 4.15 -2.47
N ARG A 3 12.22 3.27 -2.29
CA ARG A 3 11.02 3.20 -3.14
C ARG A 3 9.79 3.49 -2.33
N VAL A 4 8.93 4.38 -2.78
CA VAL A 4 7.54 4.45 -2.31
C VAL A 4 6.74 3.47 -3.15
N ILE A 5 6.01 2.58 -2.50
CA ILE A 5 5.19 1.55 -3.14
C ILE A 5 3.73 1.91 -2.96
N TYR A 6 2.97 1.75 -4.04
CA TYR A 6 1.52 1.64 -4.01
C TYR A 6 1.10 0.22 -4.43
N MET A 7 0.38 -0.48 -3.57
CA MET A 7 -0.20 -1.80 -3.88
C MET A 7 -1.71 -1.85 -3.63
N LYS A 8 -2.38 -2.80 -4.29
CA LYS A 8 -3.78 -3.15 -4.04
C LYS A 8 -3.92 -4.63 -3.74
N ALA A 9 -4.45 -4.97 -2.57
CA ALA A 9 -4.64 -6.35 -2.15
C ALA A 9 -5.88 -6.52 -1.28
N ASP A 10 -6.33 -7.75 -1.13
CA ASP A 10 -7.41 -8.21 -0.24
C ASP A 10 -6.97 -8.34 1.23
N TYR A 11 -5.80 -7.79 1.56
CA TYR A 11 -5.22 -7.76 2.90
C TYR A 11 -4.48 -6.44 3.15
N GLU A 12 -4.32 -6.07 4.42
CA GLU A 12 -3.63 -4.84 4.75
C GLU A 12 -2.12 -4.88 4.43
N PRO A 13 -1.53 -3.75 4.00
CA PRO A 13 -0.17 -3.69 3.47
C PRO A 13 0.95 -4.05 4.46
N TRP A 14 0.70 -4.04 5.76
CA TRP A 14 1.71 -4.44 6.76
C TRP A 14 1.90 -5.96 6.84
N TYR A 15 1.07 -6.76 6.17
CA TYR A 15 1.26 -8.21 6.13
C TYR A 15 2.35 -8.62 5.16
N LEU A 16 2.48 -7.93 4.01
CA LEU A 16 3.46 -8.23 2.95
C LEU A 16 3.66 -9.74 2.74
N PHE A 17 2.58 -10.46 2.48
CA PHE A 17 2.63 -11.91 2.26
C PHE A 17 3.55 -12.28 1.10
N GLU A 18 3.94 -13.55 1.01
CA GLU A 18 4.75 -14.04 -0.10
C GLU A 18 4.08 -13.69 -1.44
N GLY A 19 4.85 -13.14 -2.37
CA GLY A 19 4.34 -12.69 -3.67
C GLY A 19 3.65 -11.33 -3.65
N TRP A 20 3.64 -10.57 -2.54
CA TRP A 20 3.01 -9.25 -2.45
C TRP A 20 3.42 -8.30 -3.59
N GLN A 21 4.60 -8.47 -4.15
CA GLN A 21 5.11 -7.66 -5.27
C GLN A 21 4.22 -7.73 -6.52
N GLN A 22 3.46 -8.81 -6.71
CA GLN A 22 2.49 -8.95 -7.82
C GLN A 22 1.30 -7.99 -7.69
N HIS A 23 1.07 -7.46 -6.49
CA HIS A 23 0.00 -6.51 -6.17
C HIS A 23 0.44 -5.05 -6.30
N ILE A 24 1.70 -4.79 -6.69
CA ILE A 24 2.20 -3.43 -6.91
C ILE A 24 1.46 -2.82 -8.10
N VAL A 25 0.80 -1.70 -7.85
CA VAL A 25 0.14 -0.89 -8.88
C VAL A 25 1.06 0.19 -9.41
N ASP A 26 1.84 0.83 -8.51
CA ASP A 26 2.82 1.85 -8.89
C ASP A 26 3.99 1.88 -7.90
N SER A 27 5.13 2.41 -8.35
CA SER A 27 6.29 2.64 -7.48
C SER A 27 7.14 3.81 -7.93
N TRP A 28 7.66 4.55 -6.96
CA TRP A 28 8.49 5.74 -7.20
C TRP A 28 9.81 5.60 -6.47
N SER A 29 10.92 5.78 -7.20
CA SER A 29 12.26 5.59 -6.66
C SER A 29 12.95 6.92 -6.36
N PHE A 30 13.61 6.98 -5.21
CA PHE A 30 14.28 8.17 -4.70
C PHE A 30 15.71 7.84 -4.26
N PRO A 31 16.65 8.79 -4.45
CA PRO A 31 18.03 8.65 -4.00
C PRO A 31 18.16 8.75 -2.48
N SER A 32 17.23 9.42 -1.80
CA SER A 32 17.28 9.65 -0.35
C SER A 32 15.98 9.26 0.36
N GLU A 33 16.11 8.83 1.62
CA GLU A 33 14.96 8.49 2.48
C GLU A 33 14.05 9.71 2.68
N LYS A 34 14.67 10.90 2.76
CA LYS A 34 13.96 12.17 2.94
C LYS A 34 13.01 12.46 1.78
N GLU A 35 13.49 12.31 0.55
CA GLU A 35 12.65 12.51 -0.65
C GLU A 35 11.52 11.48 -0.72
N ALA A 36 11.81 10.22 -0.42
CA ALA A 36 10.79 9.17 -0.36
C ALA A 36 9.71 9.48 0.70
N LYS A 37 10.10 9.93 1.90
CA LYS A 37 9.16 10.35 2.96
C LYS A 37 8.30 11.54 2.53
N GLN A 38 8.89 12.54 1.89
CA GLN A 38 8.14 13.69 1.38
C GLN A 38 7.11 13.25 0.33
N HIS A 39 7.49 12.36 -0.58
CA HIS A 39 6.57 11.82 -1.58
C HIS A 39 5.46 10.97 -0.93
N LEU A 40 5.81 10.10 0.03
CA LEU A 40 4.85 9.29 0.76
C LEU A 40 3.80 10.17 1.47
N VAL A 41 4.22 11.25 2.14
CA VAL A 41 3.30 12.17 2.83
C VAL A 41 2.30 12.78 1.85
N HIS A 42 2.74 13.23 0.67
CA HIS A 42 1.83 13.75 -0.34
C HIS A 42 0.86 12.67 -0.83
N LYS A 43 1.32 11.44 -1.07
CA LYS A 43 0.45 10.33 -1.47
C LYS A 43 -0.56 9.94 -0.42
N VAL A 44 -0.16 9.94 0.85
CA VAL A 44 -1.08 9.69 1.98
C VAL A 44 -2.18 10.75 2.00
N GLN A 45 -1.86 12.03 1.82
CA GLN A 45 -2.85 13.10 1.76
C GLN A 45 -3.81 12.93 0.57
N GLU A 46 -3.28 12.67 -0.63
CA GLU A 46 -4.09 12.38 -1.82
C GLU A 46 -5.08 11.21 -1.56
N PHE A 47 -4.61 10.15 -0.90
CA PHE A 47 -5.45 8.97 -0.64
C PHE A 47 -6.46 9.22 0.47
N GLN A 48 -6.16 10.05 1.47
CA GLN A 48 -7.12 10.46 2.49
C GLN A 48 -8.29 11.27 1.90
N ASP A 49 -8.06 12.02 0.83
CA ASP A 49 -9.12 12.75 0.12
C ASP A 49 -9.99 11.84 -0.77
N ILE A 50 -9.45 10.71 -1.22
CA ILE A 50 -10.12 9.75 -2.12
C ILE A 50 -10.89 8.69 -1.33
N TYR A 51 -10.30 8.14 -0.27
CA TYR A 51 -10.81 6.99 0.45
C TYR A 51 -11.43 7.37 1.79
N LYS A 52 -12.57 6.76 2.09
CA LYS A 52 -13.34 7.08 3.31
C LYS A 52 -12.63 6.63 4.59
N PHE A 53 -11.93 5.50 4.54
CA PHE A 53 -11.30 4.91 5.72
C PHE A 53 -9.80 4.78 5.51
N SER A 54 -9.05 4.95 6.60
CA SER A 54 -7.61 4.77 6.61
C SER A 54 -7.12 4.21 7.94
N ARG A 55 -5.99 3.52 7.91
CA ARG A 55 -5.28 3.04 9.10
C ARG A 55 -3.78 3.02 8.83
N GLU A 56 -3.01 3.47 9.80
CA GLU A 56 -1.55 3.38 9.78
C GLU A 56 -1.07 2.31 10.78
N LYS A 57 -0.04 1.56 10.40
CA LYS A 57 0.72 0.69 11.30
C LYS A 57 2.17 0.59 10.86
N ASN A 58 3.11 0.95 11.73
CA ASN A 58 4.56 0.79 11.50
C ASN A 58 5.07 1.40 10.17
N GLY A 59 4.56 2.56 9.77
CA GLY A 59 4.93 3.21 8.50
C GLY A 59 4.25 2.64 7.24
N TYR A 60 3.31 1.71 7.42
CA TYR A 60 2.40 1.25 6.37
C TYR A 60 1.07 1.97 6.50
N HIS A 61 0.56 2.48 5.38
CA HIS A 61 -0.73 3.16 5.31
C HIS A 61 -1.69 2.33 4.47
N ALA A 62 -2.83 1.98 5.06
CA ALA A 62 -3.93 1.28 4.40
C ALA A 62 -5.10 2.24 4.21
N PHE A 63 -5.71 2.23 3.03
CA PHE A 63 -6.91 3.01 2.70
C PHE A 63 -7.94 2.11 2.04
N TRP A 64 -9.23 2.37 2.30
CA TRP A 64 -10.31 1.60 1.69
C TRP A 64 -11.66 2.34 1.70
N ASP A 65 -12.57 1.89 0.84
CA ASP A 65 -14.01 2.17 0.93
C ASP A 65 -14.73 0.84 1.21
N GLY A 66 -15.76 0.86 2.06
CA GLY A 66 -16.55 -0.33 2.39
C GLY A 66 -17.35 -0.90 1.21
N LYS A 67 -17.33 -0.25 0.04
CA LYS A 67 -17.93 -0.76 -1.20
C LYS A 67 -16.92 -1.31 -2.21
N GLU A 68 -15.62 -1.04 -2.03
CA GLU A 68 -14.58 -1.55 -2.93
C GLU A 68 -14.10 -2.91 -2.41
N VAL A 69 -14.63 -3.98 -2.99
CA VAL A 69 -14.37 -5.38 -2.61
C VAL A 69 -13.87 -6.18 -3.81
N CYS A 70 -13.18 -7.28 -3.56
CA CYS A 70 -12.81 -8.27 -4.58
C CYS A 70 -13.26 -9.66 -4.16
N TYR A 71 -13.78 -10.43 -5.11
CA TYR A 71 -14.18 -11.81 -4.86
C TYR A 71 -12.93 -12.69 -4.73
N CYS A 72 -12.79 -13.38 -3.61
CA CYS A 72 -11.75 -14.37 -3.39
C CYS A 72 -12.32 -15.77 -3.64
N GLU A 73 -11.81 -16.46 -4.67
CA GLU A 73 -12.27 -17.79 -5.04
C GLU A 73 -11.98 -18.84 -3.96
N ASP A 74 -10.84 -18.73 -3.26
CA ASP A 74 -10.45 -19.66 -2.20
C ASP A 74 -11.31 -19.52 -0.94
N CYS A 75 -11.82 -18.31 -0.66
CA CYS A 75 -12.68 -18.04 0.50
C CYS A 75 -14.18 -18.07 0.17
N GLU A 76 -14.53 -18.09 -1.12
CA GLU A 76 -15.90 -17.99 -1.64
C GLU A 76 -16.68 -16.75 -1.13
N GLU A 77 -15.98 -15.66 -0.82
CA GLU A 77 -16.55 -14.42 -0.28
C GLU A 77 -15.96 -13.14 -0.91
N ASP A 78 -16.69 -12.03 -0.76
CA ASP A 78 -16.23 -10.69 -1.13
C ASP A 78 -15.32 -10.13 -0.02
N LEU A 79 -14.03 -10.03 -0.31
CA LEU A 79 -13.04 -9.47 0.61
C LEU A 79 -12.87 -7.97 0.39
N GLN A 80 -12.57 -7.26 1.48
CA GLN A 80 -12.25 -5.84 1.43
C GLN A 80 -10.97 -5.59 0.62
N LEU A 81 -11.04 -4.73 -0.39
CA LEU A 81 -9.84 -4.29 -1.10
C LEU A 81 -9.18 -3.14 -0.32
N TYR A 82 -7.87 -3.26 -0.12
CA TYR A 82 -7.03 -2.27 0.53
C TYR A 82 -6.05 -1.64 -0.46
N HIS A 83 -5.87 -0.34 -0.31
CA HIS A 83 -4.86 0.45 -0.98
C HIS A 83 -3.71 0.70 -0.02
N GLY A 84 -2.55 0.14 -0.32
CA GLY A 84 -1.37 0.20 0.53
C GLY A 84 -0.33 1.21 0.04
N LEU A 85 0.13 2.09 0.92
CA LEU A 85 1.27 2.99 0.68
C LEU A 85 2.34 2.79 1.75
N PHE A 86 3.60 2.60 1.34
CA PHE A 86 4.75 2.45 2.25
C PHE A 86 6.08 2.71 1.56
N ILE A 87 7.15 2.89 2.35
CA ILE A 87 8.52 2.93 1.83
C ILE A 87 9.13 1.53 1.91
N PHE A 88 9.73 1.09 0.82
CA PHE A 88 10.48 -0.14 0.69
C PHE A 88 11.94 0.18 0.32
N THR A 89 12.88 -0.50 0.98
CA THR A 89 14.30 -0.42 0.66
C THR A 89 14.79 -1.85 0.47
N GLU A 90 15.29 -2.17 -0.73
CA GLU A 90 15.99 -3.44 -0.93
C GLU A 90 17.27 -3.38 -0.11
N LEU A 91 17.38 -4.26 0.89
CA LEU A 91 18.65 -4.53 1.54
C LEU A 91 19.53 -5.21 0.50
N ALA A 92 20.70 -4.63 0.22
CA ALA A 92 21.72 -5.35 -0.53
C ALA A 92 22.13 -6.57 0.30
N GLU A 93 21.88 -7.76 -0.23
CA GLU A 93 22.45 -9.02 0.27
C GLU A 93 23.98 -9.02 0.13
#